data_AF-A0AAW5Q916-F1
#
_entry.id   AF-A0AAW5Q916-F1
#
_cell.length_a   1.000
_cell.length_b   1.000
_cell.length_c   1.000
_cell.angle_alpha   90.00
_cell.angle_beta   90.00
_cell.angle_gamma   90.00
#
_symmetry.space_group_name_H-M   'P 1'
#
loop_
_entity.id
_entity.type
_entity.pdbx_description
1 polymer ?
#
loop_
_entity_poly.entity_id
_entity_poly.type
_entity_poly.pdbx_seq_one_letter_code
_entity_poly.pdbx_strand_id
1 'polypeptide(L)'
;MSDEDLRPPPDRAPRPVHSETLRVPVWWWLLLAAVTVVAVVLAFTAGARWWMWLLVIVVPALLAWLFVSLGRERIEVESDGQGGGTLYAGRARLPFDAIARSAVVPATAKQAAMGRQLDPEAFVVHRGYIPTMVIVVLDDPLDPTPYWLISTRDPEGLAAALPDNHYS
;
A
#
# COMPACT_ATOMS: atom_id res chain seq x y z
N MET A 1 31.46 -0.52 -41.98
CA MET A 1 30.99 0.45 -40.98
C MET A 1 29.62 0.86 -41.44
N SER A 2 28.64 0.01 -41.11
CA SER A 2 27.31 0.01 -41.73
C SER A 2 26.36 0.82 -40.85
N ASP A 3 25.46 1.58 -41.46
CA ASP A 3 24.44 2.48 -40.88
C ASP A 3 23.42 1.82 -39.90
N GLU A 4 23.70 0.63 -39.40
CA GLU A 4 22.80 -0.15 -38.53
C GLU A 4 22.98 0.16 -37.03
N ASP A 5 24.04 0.90 -36.68
CA ASP A 5 24.41 1.23 -35.29
C ASP A 5 23.76 2.54 -34.76
N LEU A 6 22.82 3.11 -35.54
CA LEU A 6 22.15 4.38 -35.25
C LEU A 6 20.68 4.23 -34.85
N ARG A 7 20.22 3.01 -34.54
CA ARG A 7 18.91 2.82 -33.90
C ARG A 7 19.05 3.12 -32.40
N PRO A 8 18.33 4.13 -31.87
CA PRO A 8 18.15 4.23 -30.42
C PRO A 8 17.62 2.88 -29.93
N PRO A 9 18.12 2.32 -28.81
CA PRO A 9 17.56 1.11 -28.25
C PRO A 9 16.04 1.29 -28.10
N PRO A 10 15.23 0.31 -28.52
CA PRO A 10 13.77 0.42 -28.44
C PRO A 10 13.42 0.75 -26.99
N ASP A 11 12.60 1.80 -26.84
CA ASP A 11 12.05 2.31 -25.59
C ASP A 11 12.07 1.24 -24.51
N ARG A 12 12.92 1.42 -23.49
CA ARG A 12 12.82 0.64 -22.26
C ARG A 12 11.49 1.05 -21.64
N ALA A 13 10.42 0.36 -22.04
CA ALA A 13 9.13 0.49 -21.38
C ALA A 13 9.39 0.39 -19.86
N PRO A 14 8.90 1.34 -19.06
CA PRO A 14 9.10 1.34 -17.62
C PRO A 14 8.79 -0.06 -17.09
N ARG A 15 9.78 -0.69 -16.45
CA ARG A 15 9.57 -2.02 -15.89
C ARG A 15 9.12 -1.81 -14.45
N PRO A 16 7.96 -2.33 -14.04
CA PRO A 16 7.57 -2.27 -12.63
C PRO A 16 8.59 -3.07 -11.82
N VAL A 17 9.46 -2.37 -11.09
CA VAL A 17 10.54 -2.96 -10.28
C VAL A 17 9.94 -3.60 -9.03
N HIS A 18 8.84 -3.05 -8.53
CA HIS A 18 8.12 -3.60 -7.40
C HIS A 18 6.62 -3.29 -7.51
N SER A 19 5.78 -4.32 -7.41
CA SER A 19 4.33 -4.15 -7.36
C SER A 19 3.76 -4.95 -6.18
N GLU A 20 3.20 -4.26 -5.20
CA GLU A 20 2.57 -4.91 -4.04
C GLU A 20 1.06 -4.62 -4.01
N THR A 21 0.26 -5.69 -3.93
CA THR A 21 -1.18 -5.55 -3.69
C THR A 21 -1.48 -5.77 -2.22
N LEU A 22 -1.92 -4.72 -1.53
CA LEU A 22 -2.25 -4.75 -0.10
C LEU A 22 -3.65 -5.36 0.14
N ARG A 23 -3.86 -6.60 -0.32
CA ARG A 23 -5.13 -7.33 -0.14
C ARG A 23 -5.47 -7.49 1.34
N VAL A 24 -6.75 -7.50 1.69
CA VAL A 24 -7.22 -7.75 3.06
C VAL A 24 -6.72 -9.13 3.53
N PRO A 25 -6.18 -9.25 4.77
CA PRO A 25 -5.67 -10.51 5.29
C PRO A 25 -6.74 -11.60 5.32
N VAL A 26 -6.38 -12.83 4.97
CA VAL A 26 -7.28 -14.00 4.90
C VAL A 26 -8.03 -14.24 6.22
N TRP A 27 -7.43 -13.91 7.36
CA TRP A 27 -8.06 -14.05 8.67
C TRP A 27 -9.33 -13.19 8.85
N TRP A 28 -9.41 -12.02 8.19
CA TRP A 28 -10.63 -11.20 8.23
C TRP A 28 -11.80 -11.89 7.51
N TRP A 29 -11.51 -12.64 6.45
CA TRP A 29 -12.50 -13.47 5.76
C TRP A 29 -12.96 -14.65 6.61
N LEU A 30 -12.04 -15.29 7.34
CA LEU A 30 -12.37 -16.36 8.28
C LEU A 30 -13.24 -15.85 9.43
N LEU A 31 -12.92 -14.68 9.99
CA LEU A 31 -13.71 -14.04 11.04
C LEU A 31 -15.12 -13.71 10.52
N LEU A 32 -15.23 -13.09 9.33
CA LEU A 32 -16.51 -12.78 8.70
C LEU A 32 -17.35 -14.05 8.48
N ALA A 33 -16.73 -15.12 7.98
CA ALA A 33 -17.40 -16.41 7.80
C ALA A 33 -17.87 -16.99 9.14
N ALA A 34 -17.02 -16.98 10.18
CA ALA A 34 -17.37 -17.49 11.49
C ALA A 34 -18.56 -16.72 12.11
N VAL A 35 -18.52 -15.39 12.07
CA VAL A 35 -19.63 -14.53 12.55
C VAL A 35 -20.90 -14.80 11.76
N THR A 36 -20.80 -14.98 10.44
CA THR A 36 -21.95 -15.29 9.58
C THR A 36 -22.55 -16.66 9.94
N VAL A 37 -21.73 -17.68 10.17
CA VAL A 37 -22.19 -19.01 10.58
C VAL A 37 -22.89 -18.94 11.94
N VAL A 38 -22.34 -18.22 12.91
CA VAL A 38 -22.99 -18.02 14.21
C VAL A 38 -24.34 -17.31 14.05
N ALA A 39 -24.41 -16.27 13.22
CA ALA A 39 -25.66 -15.56 12.93
C ALA A 39 -26.71 -16.48 12.27
N VAL A 40 -26.30 -17.33 11.34
CA VAL A 40 -27.17 -18.35 10.70
C VAL A 40 -27.70 -19.34 11.73
N VAL A 41 -26.83 -19.89 12.58
CA VAL A 41 -27.23 -20.85 13.63
C VAL A 41 -28.22 -20.20 14.60
N LEU A 42 -27.94 -18.99 15.07
CA LEU A 42 -28.83 -18.26 15.97
C LEU A 42 -30.19 -17.98 15.32
N ALA A 43 -30.20 -17.49 14.08
CA ALA A 43 -31.43 -17.24 13.33
C ALA A 43 -32.26 -18.52 13.16
N PHE A 44 -31.61 -19.64 12.86
CA PHE A 44 -32.27 -20.94 12.76
C PHE A 44 -32.87 -21.39 14.11
N THR A 45 -32.10 -21.32 15.20
CA THR A 45 -32.56 -21.72 16.54
C THR A 45 -33.71 -20.84 17.07
N ALA A 46 -33.73 -19.56 16.70
CA ALA A 46 -34.74 -18.61 17.16
C ALA A 46 -36.03 -18.65 16.33
N GLY A 47 -36.13 -19.49 15.29
CA GLY A 47 -37.27 -19.51 14.38
C GLY A 47 -37.40 -18.20 13.60
N ALA A 48 -36.29 -17.72 13.05
CA ALA A 48 -36.23 -16.42 12.38
C ALA A 48 -37.24 -16.28 11.23
N ARG A 49 -37.85 -15.09 11.16
CA ARG A 49 -38.75 -14.72 10.08
C ARG A 49 -37.97 -14.54 8.77
N TRP A 50 -38.64 -14.72 7.64
CA TRP A 50 -38.03 -14.64 6.31
C TRP A 50 -37.19 -13.36 6.07
N TRP A 51 -37.62 -12.22 6.61
CA TRP A 51 -36.89 -10.94 6.48
C TRP A 51 -35.57 -10.88 7.25
N MET A 52 -35.38 -11.74 8.26
CA MET A 52 -34.12 -11.81 9.00
C MET A 52 -33.04 -12.56 8.20
N TRP A 53 -33.42 -13.51 7.35
CA TRP A 53 -32.51 -14.18 6.44
C TRP A 53 -31.91 -13.23 5.40
N LEU A 54 -32.66 -12.20 4.99
CA LEU A 54 -32.13 -11.10 4.18
C LEU A 54 -30.96 -10.41 4.90
N LEU A 55 -31.09 -10.09 6.18
CA LEU A 55 -30.02 -9.44 6.94
C LEU A 55 -28.77 -10.33 7.06
N VAL A 56 -28.97 -11.63 7.29
CA VAL A 56 -27.88 -12.62 7.38
C VAL A 56 -27.09 -12.73 6.08
N ILE A 57 -27.68 -12.42 4.93
CA ILE A 57 -26.99 -12.42 3.63
C ILE A 57 -26.42 -11.03 3.30
N VAL A 58 -27.24 -9.98 3.46
CA VAL A 58 -26.91 -8.62 3.03
C VAL A 58 -25.77 -8.03 3.85
N VAL A 59 -25.78 -8.21 5.19
CA VAL A 59 -24.74 -7.66 6.06
C VAL A 59 -23.36 -8.21 5.73
N PRO A 60 -23.12 -9.54 5.67
CA PRO A 60 -21.81 -10.05 5.30
C PRO A 60 -21.45 -9.76 3.84
N ALA A 61 -22.42 -9.68 2.92
CA ALA A 61 -22.13 -9.25 1.55
C ALA A 61 -21.64 -7.79 1.49
N LEU A 62 -22.25 -6.88 2.24
CA LEU A 62 -21.80 -5.49 2.35
C LEU A 62 -20.42 -5.39 3.02
N LEU A 63 -20.17 -6.18 4.07
CA LEU A 63 -18.86 -6.24 4.72
C LEU A 63 -17.78 -6.81 3.79
N ALA A 64 -18.09 -7.88 3.05
CA ALA A 64 -17.19 -8.44 2.04
C ALA A 64 -16.88 -7.42 0.94
N TRP A 65 -17.90 -6.70 0.46
CA TRP A 65 -17.73 -5.62 -0.52
C TRP A 65 -16.85 -4.50 0.03
N LEU A 66 -17.06 -4.08 1.27
CA LEU A 66 -16.23 -3.09 1.95
C LEU A 66 -14.77 -3.57 2.08
N PHE A 67 -14.54 -4.83 2.47
CA PHE A 67 -13.20 -5.40 2.56
C PHE A 67 -12.50 -5.41 1.20
N VAL A 68 -13.18 -5.84 0.14
CA VAL A 68 -12.63 -5.80 -1.22
C VAL A 68 -12.32 -4.36 -1.64
N SER A 69 -13.21 -3.40 -1.34
CA SER A 69 -12.98 -1.99 -1.66
C SER A 69 -11.75 -1.43 -0.92
N LEU A 70 -11.55 -1.79 0.34
CA LEU A 70 -10.42 -1.34 1.15
C LEU A 70 -9.08 -1.99 0.76
N GLY A 71 -9.12 -3.19 0.17
CA GLY A 71 -7.92 -3.92 -0.29
C GLY A 71 -7.47 -3.64 -1.72
N ARG A 72 -8.13 -2.71 -2.44
CA ARG A 72 -7.84 -2.39 -3.86
C ARG A 72 -6.71 -1.40 -4.07
N GLU A 73 -6.18 -0.81 -3.00
CA GLU A 73 -5.15 0.21 -3.12
C GLU A 73 -3.78 -0.46 -3.34
N ARG A 74 -3.17 -0.14 -4.48
CA ARG A 74 -1.89 -0.72 -4.93
C ARG A 74 -0.75 0.22 -4.56
N ILE A 75 0.36 -0.36 -4.12
CA ILE A 75 1.64 0.32 -4.11
C ILE A 75 2.38 -0.20 -5.33
N GLU A 76 2.74 0.70 -6.23
CA GLU A 76 3.41 0.37 -7.49
C GLU A 76 4.62 1.28 -7.62
N VAL A 77 5.79 0.67 -7.82
CA VAL A 77 7.04 1.39 -8.06
C VAL A 77 7.37 1.20 -9.52
N GLU A 78 7.22 2.28 -10.28
CA GLU A 78 7.59 2.29 -11.70
C GLU A 78 8.96 2.94 -11.84
N SER A 79 9.93 2.20 -12.39
CA SER A 79 11.28 2.70 -12.66
C SER A 79 11.58 2.63 -14.16
N ASP A 80 12.24 3.66 -14.67
CA ASP A 80 12.70 3.74 -16.07
C ASP A 80 14.02 2.97 -16.30
N GLY A 81 14.63 2.44 -15.24
CA GLY A 81 15.90 1.71 -15.30
C GLY A 81 17.12 2.57 -15.64
N GLN A 82 17.01 3.90 -15.56
CA GLN A 82 18.11 4.88 -15.70
C GLN A 82 18.28 5.77 -14.47
N GLY A 83 17.57 5.50 -13.37
CA GLY A 83 17.62 6.26 -12.14
C GLY A 83 16.42 7.19 -11.94
N GLY A 84 15.55 7.31 -12.94
CA GLY A 84 14.25 7.95 -12.81
C GLY A 84 13.13 6.95 -12.52
N GLY A 85 12.03 7.46 -11.97
CA GLY A 85 10.90 6.64 -11.59
C GLY A 85 9.81 7.42 -10.87
N THR A 86 8.68 6.78 -10.67
CA THR A 86 7.57 7.31 -9.87
C THR A 86 7.08 6.24 -8.91
N LEU A 87 7.06 6.58 -7.62
CA LEU A 87 6.43 5.80 -6.58
C LEU A 87 4.94 6.13 -6.55
N TYR A 88 4.10 5.13 -6.80
CA TYR A 88 2.65 5.22 -6.64
C TYR A 88 2.26 4.60 -5.31
N ALA A 89 1.75 5.42 -4.40
CA ALA A 89 1.18 4.98 -3.12
C ALA A 89 -0.33 5.25 -3.13
N GLY A 90 -1.11 4.29 -3.63
CA GLY A 90 -2.55 4.46 -3.82
C GLY A 90 -2.89 5.50 -4.89
N ARG A 91 -3.42 6.66 -4.49
CA ARG A 91 -3.70 7.79 -5.40
C ARG A 91 -2.57 8.81 -5.46
N ALA A 92 -1.62 8.76 -4.53
CA ALA A 92 -0.51 9.69 -4.47
C ALA A 92 0.63 9.21 -5.38
N ARG A 93 1.30 10.17 -6.03
CA ARG A 93 2.41 9.94 -6.96
C ARG A 93 3.60 10.73 -6.46
N LEU A 94 4.74 10.08 -6.29
CA LEU A 94 5.97 10.71 -5.85
C LEU A 94 7.08 10.46 -6.89
N PRO A 95 7.55 11.49 -7.61
CA PRO A 95 8.69 11.37 -8.51
C PRO A 95 9.96 11.02 -7.74
N PHE A 96 10.84 10.21 -8.32
CA PHE A 96 12.12 9.83 -7.70
C PHE A 96 13.05 11.01 -7.44
N ASP A 97 12.96 12.08 -8.24
CA ASP A 97 13.77 13.29 -8.09
C ASP A 97 13.47 14.03 -6.77
N ALA A 98 12.26 13.88 -6.24
CA ALA A 98 11.88 14.46 -4.96
C ALA A 98 12.32 13.61 -3.76
N ILE A 99 12.86 12.41 -3.99
CA ILE A 99 13.26 11.47 -2.94
C ILE A 99 14.74 11.68 -2.62
N ALA A 100 15.01 12.07 -1.37
CA ALA A 100 16.37 12.16 -0.86
C ALA A 100 16.88 10.81 -0.33
N ARG A 101 16.06 10.14 0.48
CA ARG A 101 16.43 8.83 1.07
C ARG A 101 15.22 8.01 1.44
N SER A 102 15.39 6.70 1.51
CA SER A 102 14.38 5.80 2.06
C SER A 102 14.96 4.92 3.17
N ALA A 103 14.15 4.58 4.17
CA ALA A 103 14.55 3.68 5.24
C ALA A 103 13.39 2.81 5.72
N VAL A 104 13.71 1.58 6.12
CA VAL A 104 12.73 0.67 6.72
C VAL A 104 12.44 1.10 8.15
N VAL A 105 11.16 1.26 8.47
CA VAL A 105 10.70 1.50 9.84
C VAL A 105 10.33 0.16 10.48
N PRO A 106 11.09 -0.31 11.48
CA PRO A 106 10.77 -1.56 12.17
C PRO A 106 9.44 -1.46 12.93
N ALA A 107 8.74 -2.58 13.06
CA ALA A 107 7.40 -2.63 13.67
C ALA A 107 7.36 -2.10 15.12
N THR A 108 8.48 -2.20 15.86
CA THR A 108 8.63 -1.64 17.22
C THR A 108 8.64 -0.11 17.23
N ALA A 109 9.12 0.53 16.16
CA ALA A 109 9.18 1.98 16.01
C ALA A 109 7.90 2.57 15.38
N LYS A 110 7.06 1.73 14.76
CA LYS A 110 5.81 2.16 14.10
C LYS A 110 4.90 2.99 15.02
N GLN A 111 4.71 2.55 16.27
CA GLN A 111 3.83 3.27 17.21
C GLN A 111 4.37 4.65 17.58
N ALA A 112 5.68 4.80 17.69
CA ALA A 112 6.31 6.10 17.94
C ALA A 112 6.16 7.02 16.72
N ALA A 113 6.46 6.50 15.53
CA ALA A 113 6.38 7.21 14.26
C ALA A 113 4.95 7.66 13.89
N MET A 114 3.94 6.87 14.24
CA MET A 114 2.52 7.22 14.03
C MET A 114 1.88 8.00 15.17
N GLY A 115 2.59 8.14 16.29
CA GLY A 115 2.09 8.73 17.51
C GLY A 115 2.47 10.20 17.63
N ARG A 116 2.99 10.58 18.80
CA ARG A 116 3.33 11.97 19.14
C ARG A 116 4.47 12.57 18.31
N GLN A 117 5.27 11.71 17.68
CA GLN A 117 6.43 12.14 16.89
C GLN A 117 6.09 12.28 15.41
N LEU A 118 4.82 12.07 15.02
CA LEU A 118 4.38 12.29 13.67
C LEU A 118 4.39 13.80 13.37
N ASP A 119 5.07 14.15 12.30
CA ASP A 119 5.07 15.52 11.79
C ASP A 119 3.70 15.80 11.16
N PRO A 120 3.02 16.91 11.50
CA PRO A 120 1.75 17.27 10.88
C PRO A 120 1.83 17.46 9.36
N GLU A 121 3.01 17.78 8.83
CA GLU A 121 3.23 17.98 7.39
C GLU A 121 3.59 16.67 6.67
N ALA A 122 3.82 15.57 7.40
CA ALA A 122 4.15 14.29 6.79
C ALA A 122 2.95 13.64 6.09
N PHE A 123 3.19 13.09 4.90
CA PHE A 123 2.18 12.34 4.16
C PHE A 123 2.16 10.88 4.61
N VAL A 124 1.04 10.41 5.14
CA VAL A 124 0.94 9.06 5.72
C VAL A 124 -0.02 8.17 4.92
N VAL A 125 0.52 7.08 4.38
CA VAL A 125 -0.25 5.98 3.79
C VAL A 125 -0.23 4.81 4.76
N HIS A 126 -1.13 4.86 5.75
CA HIS A 126 -1.22 3.82 6.78
C HIS A 126 -2.26 2.74 6.47
N ARG A 127 -1.85 1.47 6.65
CA ARG A 127 -2.76 0.32 6.71
C ARG A 127 -2.69 -0.33 8.08
N GLY A 128 -3.78 -0.28 8.84
CA GLY A 128 -3.86 -0.79 10.21
C GLY A 128 -3.53 -2.28 10.36
N TYR A 129 -3.67 -3.06 9.30
CA TYR A 129 -3.38 -4.51 9.27
C TYR A 129 -1.97 -4.86 8.77
N ILE A 130 -1.10 -3.87 8.52
CA ILE A 130 0.29 -4.08 8.09
C ILE A 130 1.22 -3.47 9.14
N PRO A 131 2.02 -4.29 9.85
CA PRO A 131 2.83 -3.80 10.98
C PRO A 131 4.12 -3.08 10.54
N THR A 132 4.54 -3.25 9.28
CA THR A 132 5.77 -2.72 8.70
C THR A 132 5.52 -1.46 7.88
N MET A 133 6.48 -0.54 7.88
CA MET A 133 6.41 0.71 7.13
C MET A 133 7.78 1.07 6.55
N VAL A 134 7.79 1.90 5.51
CA VAL A 134 8.98 2.55 4.97
C VAL A 134 8.78 4.06 5.09
N ILE A 135 9.82 4.76 5.54
CA ILE A 135 9.87 6.22 5.52
C ILE A 135 10.65 6.65 4.28
N VAL A 136 10.11 7.60 3.53
CA VAL A 136 10.72 8.20 2.34
C VAL A 136 10.87 9.69 2.61
N VAL A 137 12.10 10.17 2.77
CA VAL A 137 12.37 11.58 3.05
C VAL A 137 12.41 12.34 1.73
N LEU A 138 11.70 13.47 1.67
CA LEU A 138 11.68 14.33 0.51
C LEU A 138 12.68 15.47 0.64
N ASP A 139 13.17 15.94 -0.50
CA ASP A 139 13.98 17.15 -0.63
C ASP A 139 13.38 18.02 -1.75
N ASP A 140 12.13 18.43 -1.56
CA ASP A 140 11.44 19.35 -2.46
C ASP A 140 11.29 20.72 -1.79
N PRO A 141 11.99 21.76 -2.25
CA PRO A 141 11.88 23.11 -1.67
C PRO A 141 10.52 23.78 -1.92
N LEU A 142 9.68 23.21 -2.79
CA LEU A 142 8.35 23.74 -3.11
C LEU A 142 7.23 23.03 -2.34
N ASP A 143 7.49 21.87 -1.72
CA ASP A 143 6.52 21.10 -0.94
C ASP A 143 6.94 21.08 0.54
N PRO A 144 6.12 21.57 1.48
CA PRO A 144 6.44 21.50 2.91
C PRO A 144 6.51 20.07 3.45
N THR A 145 6.06 19.06 2.71
CA THR A 145 6.03 17.65 3.15
C THR A 145 7.45 17.09 3.37
N PRO A 146 7.88 16.83 4.62
CA PRO A 146 9.28 16.45 4.89
C PRO A 146 9.55 14.97 4.60
N TYR A 147 8.56 14.11 4.81
CA TYR A 147 8.65 12.67 4.56
C TYR A 147 7.29 12.05 4.30
N TRP A 148 7.30 10.95 3.55
CA TRP A 148 6.18 10.04 3.39
C TRP A 148 6.38 8.81 4.27
N LEU A 149 5.31 8.35 4.92
CA LEU A 149 5.31 7.12 5.71
C LEU A 149 4.33 6.12 5.10
N ILE A 150 4.84 5.02 4.56
CA ILE A 150 4.08 4.09 3.72
C ILE A 150 4.06 2.70 4.35
N SER A 151 2.87 2.14 4.60
CA SER A 151 2.71 0.74 4.99
C SER A 151 2.97 -0.22 3.83
N THR A 152 3.87 -1.18 4.02
CA THR A 152 4.24 -2.21 3.01
C THR A 152 4.46 -3.55 3.70
N ARG A 153 4.14 -4.68 3.05
CA ARG A 153 4.45 -6.01 3.59
C ARG A 153 5.87 -6.45 3.25
N ASP A 154 6.46 -5.84 2.23
CA ASP A 154 7.85 -6.05 1.83
C ASP A 154 8.64 -4.73 1.97
N PRO A 155 8.99 -4.33 3.22
CA PRO A 155 9.70 -3.08 3.44
C PRO A 155 11.11 -3.10 2.83
N GLU A 156 11.77 -4.25 2.82
CA GLU A 156 13.11 -4.39 2.25
C GLU A 156 13.07 -4.30 0.72
N GLY A 157 12.13 -4.99 0.06
CA GLY A 157 11.95 -4.89 -1.38
C GLY A 157 11.53 -3.49 -1.83
N LEU A 158 10.68 -2.80 -1.05
CA LEU A 158 10.30 -1.41 -1.34
C LEU A 158 11.50 -0.46 -1.18
N ALA A 159 12.27 -0.56 -0.10
CA ALA A 159 13.45 0.28 0.10
C ALA A 159 14.53 0.02 -0.97
N ALA A 160 14.74 -1.23 -1.38
CA ALA A 160 15.69 -1.60 -2.43
C ALA A 160 15.28 -1.11 -3.83
N ALA A 161 13.99 -0.90 -4.06
CA ALA A 161 13.46 -0.38 -5.32
C ALA A 161 13.50 1.16 -5.42
N LEU A 162 13.77 1.85 -4.30
CA LEU A 162 13.85 3.31 -4.25
C LEU A 162 15.29 3.79 -4.48
N PRO A 163 15.47 4.97 -5.10
CA PRO A 163 16.78 5.55 -5.28
C PRO A 163 17.36 5.96 -3.91
N ASP A 164 18.66 5.73 -3.74
CA ASP A 164 19.40 6.17 -2.57
C ASP A 164 20.27 7.38 -2.99
N ASN A 165 19.64 8.55 -3.04
CA ASN A 165 20.27 9.79 -3.47
C ASN A 165 21.11 10.39 -2.33
N HIS A 166 22.20 9.72 -1.99
CA HIS A 166 23.25 10.35 -1.18
C HIS A 166 23.93 11.42 -2.02
N TYR A 167 23.65 12.69 -1.73
CA TYR A 167 24.45 13.81 -2.20
C TYR A 167 25.92 13.54 -1.85
N SER A 168 26.70 13.24 -2.90
CA SER A 168 28.16 13.21 -2.89
C SER A 168 28.69 14.57 -3.29
#